data_AF-A0A453SI24-F1
#
_entry.id   AF-A0A453SI24-F1
#
_cell.length_a   1.000
_cell.length_b   1.000
_cell.length_c   1.000
_cell.angle_alpha   90.00
_cell.angle_beta   90.00
_cell.angle_gamma   90.00
#
_symmetry.space_group_name_H-M   'P 1'
#
loop_
_entity.id
_entity.type
_entity.pdbx_description
1 polymer ?
#
loop_
_entity_poly.entity_id
_entity_poly.type
_entity_poly.pdbx_seq_one_letter_code
_entity_poly.pdbx_strand_id
1 'polypeptide(L)'
;QILGLDICADTMVGDDMLRGISGGQRKRVTTGEMMVGAERALFMDEISTGLDSSTTFQIVKSLGLITNILGGTTVISLLQPAPETYNLFDDIILLSDGHIVYQGPREHVLEFFELMGFKCPDRKGVADFLQEVTSRKDQPQYWARNDRRYQYVPVKEFARAFQAFHVGQSLAAELSRPFDRSQCHPASLTTKPYGASKMELLRACVEREWLLMKRNMFVYRFRAFQLLVMTTIVMTLFLRTNMHHDKVNDGIVFMGALFFALVAHMFNGFSELAMATIKLPVFFKQRDYLFFPAWAYAIPTWILKIPISCVE
;
A
#
# COMPACT_ATOMS: atom_id res chain seq x y z
N GLN A 1 16.96 -6.01 -11.83
CA GLN A 1 15.84 -6.78 -12.42
C GLN A 1 15.02 -7.53 -11.36
N ILE A 2 14.83 -6.96 -10.18
CA ILE A 2 14.30 -7.71 -9.04
C ILE A 2 12.77 -7.88 -9.10
N LEU A 3 12.03 -6.93 -9.66
CA LEU A 3 10.56 -6.96 -9.73
C LEU A 3 10.00 -7.24 -11.13
N GLY A 4 10.85 -7.46 -12.15
CA GLY A 4 10.39 -7.74 -13.53
C GLY A 4 9.50 -6.64 -14.14
N LEU A 5 9.80 -5.36 -13.84
CA LEU A 5 9.05 -4.19 -14.30
C LEU A 5 9.71 -3.45 -15.47
N ASP A 6 10.81 -3.97 -16.02
CA ASP A 6 11.59 -3.41 -17.12
C ASP A 6 10.75 -3.21 -18.39
N ILE A 7 9.91 -4.18 -18.73
CA ILE A 7 9.03 -4.13 -19.91
C ILE A 7 8.02 -2.97 -19.82
N CYS A 8 7.71 -2.49 -18.61
CA CYS A 8 6.71 -1.45 -18.35
C CYS A 8 7.28 -0.20 -17.65
N ALA A 9 8.59 0.00 -17.66
CA ALA A 9 9.25 1.07 -16.90
C ALA A 9 8.77 2.48 -17.31
N ASP A 10 8.57 2.71 -18.60
CA ASP A 10 8.13 4.00 -19.16
C ASP A 10 6.63 4.05 -19.50
N THR A 11 5.87 3.03 -19.07
CA THR A 11 4.43 2.94 -19.33
C THR A 11 3.65 3.63 -18.21
N MET A 12 2.59 4.38 -18.57
CA MET A 12 1.69 4.99 -17.58
C MET A 12 1.01 3.90 -16.74
N VAL A 13 0.96 4.10 -15.42
CA VAL A 13 0.29 3.15 -14.50
C VAL A 13 -1.20 3.01 -14.83
N GLY A 14 -1.83 4.10 -15.26
CA GLY A 14 -3.26 4.12 -15.62
C GLY A 14 -4.17 4.22 -14.40
N ASP A 15 -5.47 4.26 -14.68
CA ASP A 15 -6.57 4.20 -13.72
C ASP A 15 -7.70 3.31 -14.28
N ASP A 16 -8.89 3.33 -13.66
CA ASP A 16 -10.01 2.50 -14.11
C ASP A 16 -10.56 2.92 -15.49
N MET A 17 -10.30 4.17 -15.92
CA MET A 17 -10.75 4.72 -17.20
C MET A 17 -9.63 4.77 -18.26
N LEU A 18 -8.38 4.93 -17.83
CA LEU A 18 -7.18 5.02 -18.64
C LEU A 18 -6.38 3.73 -18.53
N ARG A 19 -6.37 2.95 -19.62
CA ARG A 19 -5.58 1.71 -19.70
C ARG A 19 -4.11 2.00 -19.42
N GLY A 20 -3.54 1.27 -18.46
CA GLY A 20 -2.12 1.33 -18.11
C GLY A 20 -1.53 -0.05 -17.92
N ILE A 21 -0.72 -0.22 -16.87
CA ILE A 21 -0.08 -1.49 -16.53
C ILE A 21 -1.11 -2.52 -16.00
N SER A 22 -0.77 -3.81 -16.10
CA SER A 22 -1.65 -4.87 -15.60
C SER A 22 -1.81 -4.83 -14.07
N GLY A 23 -2.85 -5.46 -13.53
CA GLY A 23 -3.07 -5.53 -12.07
C GLY A 23 -1.88 -6.12 -11.31
N GLY A 24 -1.28 -7.20 -11.82
CA GLY A 24 -0.07 -7.79 -11.25
C GLY A 24 1.17 -6.89 -11.35
N GLN A 25 1.32 -6.14 -12.45
CA GLN A 25 2.37 -5.11 -12.56
C GLN A 25 2.15 -3.98 -11.55
N ARG A 26 0.91 -3.52 -11.37
CA ARG A 26 0.54 -2.48 -10.38
C ARG A 26 0.85 -2.89 -8.94
N LYS A 27 0.58 -4.15 -8.58
CA LYS A 27 0.97 -4.68 -7.26
C LYS A 27 2.49 -4.77 -7.10
N ARG A 28 3.23 -5.17 -8.14
CA ARG A 28 4.71 -5.17 -8.14
C ARG A 28 5.29 -3.76 -8.03
N VAL A 29 4.70 -2.76 -8.68
CA VAL A 29 5.09 -1.34 -8.52
C VAL A 29 4.81 -0.87 -7.09
N THR A 30 3.66 -1.21 -6.52
CA THR A 30 3.32 -0.87 -5.13
C THR A 30 4.26 -1.54 -4.14
N THR A 31 4.63 -2.80 -4.40
CA THR A 31 5.64 -3.51 -3.62
C THR A 31 6.96 -2.77 -3.72
N GLY A 32 7.43 -2.47 -4.94
CA GLY A 32 8.65 -1.69 -5.17
C GLY A 32 8.65 -0.32 -4.49
N GLU A 33 7.52 0.39 -4.48
CA GLU A 33 7.35 1.66 -3.76
C GLU A 33 7.67 1.48 -2.27
N MET A 34 7.11 0.45 -1.60
CA MET A 34 7.36 0.19 -0.18
C MET A 34 8.78 -0.31 0.10
N MET A 35 9.43 -0.90 -0.91
CA MET A 35 10.80 -1.39 -0.78
C MET A 35 11.86 -0.31 -0.95
N VAL A 36 11.50 0.83 -1.55
CA VAL A 36 12.41 1.96 -1.71
C VAL A 36 12.48 2.71 -0.38
N GLY A 37 13.43 2.32 0.46
CA GLY A 37 13.65 2.93 1.77
C GLY A 37 14.79 2.27 2.53
N ALA A 38 15.18 2.87 3.65
CA ALA A 38 16.18 2.30 4.57
C ALA A 38 15.54 1.31 5.57
N GLU A 39 14.43 0.68 5.20
CA GLU A 39 13.67 -0.22 6.05
C GLU A 39 14.33 -1.59 6.10
N ARG A 40 14.68 -2.05 7.30
CA ARG A 40 15.26 -3.38 7.54
C ARG A 40 14.22 -4.41 7.94
N ALA A 41 13.02 -3.98 8.31
CA ALA A 41 11.91 -4.86 8.68
C ALA A 41 10.70 -4.51 7.82
N LEU A 42 10.21 -5.49 7.06
CA LEU A 42 9.13 -5.33 6.11
C LEU A 42 7.95 -6.22 6.49
N PHE A 43 6.78 -5.61 6.65
CA PHE A 43 5.54 -6.31 7.02
C PHE A 43 4.57 -6.25 5.85
N MET A 44 4.17 -7.40 5.36
CA MET A 44 3.37 -7.55 4.14
C MET A 44 2.10 -8.34 4.43
N ASP A 45 0.97 -7.66 4.38
CA ASP A 45 -0.33 -8.27 4.65
C ASP A 45 -1.08 -8.62 3.37
N GLU A 46 -1.56 -9.86 3.29
CA GLU A 46 -2.40 -10.42 2.22
C GLU A 46 -1.93 -10.08 0.80
N ILE A 47 -0.64 -10.30 0.52
CA ILE A 47 -0.07 -9.89 -0.77
C ILE A 47 -0.57 -10.73 -1.96
N SER A 48 -1.13 -11.92 -1.71
CA SER A 48 -1.67 -12.82 -2.73
C SER A 48 -3.09 -12.46 -3.19
N THR A 49 -3.82 -11.61 -2.45
CA THR A 49 -5.21 -11.29 -2.77
C THR A 49 -5.33 -10.59 -4.12
N GLY A 50 -6.07 -11.21 -5.05
CA GLY A 50 -6.27 -10.71 -6.41
C GLY A 50 -5.12 -11.00 -7.39
N LEU A 51 -4.20 -11.89 -7.04
CA LEU A 51 -3.11 -12.36 -7.92
C LEU A 51 -3.26 -13.83 -8.27
N ASP A 52 -2.69 -14.21 -9.42
CA ASP A 52 -2.48 -15.61 -9.76
C ASP A 52 -1.27 -16.20 -9.00
N SER A 53 -1.24 -17.53 -8.88
CA SER A 53 -0.19 -18.25 -8.13
C SER A 53 1.21 -17.98 -8.68
N SER A 54 1.35 -17.80 -10.00
CA SER A 54 2.66 -17.57 -10.63
C SER A 54 3.21 -16.17 -10.31
N THR A 55 2.36 -15.15 -10.37
CA THR A 55 2.74 -13.78 -9.98
C THR A 55 3.05 -13.70 -8.48
N THR A 56 2.28 -14.40 -7.64
CA THR A 56 2.53 -14.46 -6.19
C THR A 56 3.90 -15.08 -5.90
N PHE A 57 4.22 -16.22 -6.52
CA PHE A 57 5.53 -16.86 -6.40
C PHE A 57 6.67 -15.91 -6.79
N GLN A 58 6.53 -15.20 -7.91
CA GLN A 58 7.53 -14.23 -8.35
C GLN A 58 7.74 -13.11 -7.32
N ILE A 59 6.66 -12.55 -6.76
CA ILE A 59 6.75 -11.48 -5.76
C ILE A 59 7.46 -12.00 -4.49
N VAL A 60 7.03 -13.13 -3.94
CA VAL A 60 7.63 -13.71 -2.74
C VAL A 60 9.11 -14.03 -2.96
N LYS A 61 9.45 -14.61 -4.12
CA LYS A 61 10.85 -14.90 -4.48
C LYS A 61 11.68 -13.62 -4.54
N SER A 62 11.16 -12.55 -5.14
CA SER A 62 11.84 -11.25 -5.17
C SER A 62 12.05 -10.71 -3.75
N LEU A 63 11.03 -10.76 -2.89
CA LEU A 63 11.12 -10.31 -1.50
C LEU A 63 12.16 -11.10 -0.70
N GLY A 64 12.20 -12.42 -0.85
CA GLY A 64 13.22 -13.26 -0.23
C GLY A 64 14.63 -12.89 -0.68
N LEU A 65 14.85 -12.70 -1.99
CA LEU A 65 16.14 -12.24 -2.52
C LEU A 65 16.56 -10.89 -1.93
N ILE A 66 15.64 -9.95 -1.82
CA ILE A 66 15.95 -8.61 -1.29
C ILE A 66 16.26 -8.68 0.20
N THR A 67 15.49 -9.45 0.95
CA THR A 67 15.69 -9.68 2.39
C THR A 67 17.10 -10.21 2.65
N ASN A 68 17.53 -11.20 1.85
CA ASN A 68 18.87 -11.78 1.93
C ASN A 68 19.98 -10.80 1.54
N ILE A 69 19.76 -9.97 0.51
CA ILE A 69 20.76 -9.00 0.03
C ILE A 69 20.92 -7.83 1.03
N LEU A 70 19.81 -7.30 1.53
CA LEU A 70 19.81 -6.15 2.44
C LEU A 70 20.09 -6.54 3.89
N GLY A 71 20.05 -7.84 4.23
CA GLY A 71 20.15 -8.33 5.60
C GLY A 71 18.97 -7.86 6.46
N GLY A 72 17.77 -7.86 5.90
CA GLY A 72 16.54 -7.45 6.56
C GLY A 72 15.73 -8.63 7.10
N THR A 73 14.54 -8.33 7.61
CA THR A 73 13.53 -9.30 8.03
C THR A 73 12.22 -8.98 7.32
N THR A 74 11.64 -9.96 6.63
CA THR A 74 10.35 -9.78 5.95
C THR A 74 9.33 -10.75 6.53
N VAL A 75 8.22 -10.22 7.03
CA VAL A 75 7.09 -11.00 7.54
C VAL A 75 5.93 -10.85 6.56
N ILE A 76 5.46 -11.97 6.02
CA ILE A 76 4.40 -12.00 5.00
C ILE A 76 3.24 -12.84 5.51
N SER A 77 2.01 -12.31 5.44
CA SER A 77 0.80 -13.10 5.60
C SER A 77 0.32 -13.57 4.21
N LEU A 78 0.04 -14.87 4.10
CA LEU A 78 -0.47 -15.49 2.88
C LEU A 78 -1.68 -16.37 3.20
N LEU A 79 -2.73 -16.24 2.39
CA LEU A 79 -3.85 -17.16 2.40
C LEU A 79 -3.55 -18.31 1.44
N GLN A 80 -3.42 -19.53 1.97
CA GLN A 80 -3.31 -20.79 1.20
C GLN A 80 -2.26 -20.72 0.07
N PRO A 81 -0.98 -20.49 0.39
CA PRO A 81 0.06 -20.42 -0.63
C PRO A 81 0.23 -21.77 -1.34
N ALA A 82 0.48 -21.70 -2.66
CA ALA A 82 0.87 -22.87 -3.43
C ALA A 82 2.17 -23.49 -2.86
N PRO A 83 2.38 -24.82 -2.98
CA PRO A 83 3.54 -25.51 -2.41
C PRO A 83 4.89 -24.89 -2.81
N GLU A 84 5.00 -24.41 -4.06
CA GLU A 84 6.20 -23.76 -4.57
C GLU A 84 6.49 -22.44 -3.83
N THR A 85 5.45 -21.69 -3.48
CA THR A 85 5.57 -20.43 -2.72
C THR A 85 5.85 -20.70 -1.25
N TYR A 86 5.19 -21.72 -0.67
CA TYR A 86 5.44 -22.16 0.70
C TYR A 86 6.91 -22.55 0.93
N ASN A 87 7.53 -23.21 -0.05
CA ASN A 87 8.93 -23.63 0.02
C ASN A 87 9.95 -22.48 -0.06
N LEU A 88 9.52 -21.24 -0.32
CA LEU A 88 10.40 -20.07 -0.30
C LEU A 88 10.63 -19.50 1.10
N PHE A 89 9.87 -19.94 2.11
CA PHE A 89 9.94 -19.42 3.48
C PHE A 89 10.92 -20.21 4.34
N ASP A 90 11.73 -19.48 5.11
CA ASP A 90 12.64 -20.04 6.11
C ASP A 90 11.85 -20.47 7.37
N ASP A 91 11.05 -19.55 7.92
CA ASP A 91 10.24 -19.75 9.11
C ASP A 91 8.73 -19.63 8.81
N ILE A 92 7.92 -20.37 9.58
CA ILE A 92 6.46 -20.35 9.52
C ILE A 92 5.91 -19.92 10.87
N ILE A 93 4.95 -19.00 10.84
CA ILE A 93 4.12 -18.62 11.99
C ILE A 93 2.69 -19.10 11.70
N LEU A 94 2.21 -20.06 12.47
CA LEU A 94 0.84 -20.56 12.37
C LEU A 94 -0.01 -20.00 13.51
N LEU A 95 -0.95 -19.14 13.16
CA LEU A 95 -1.92 -18.55 14.08
C LEU A 95 -3.29 -19.21 13.91
N SER A 96 -3.92 -19.60 15.02
CA SER A 96 -5.30 -20.11 15.03
C SER A 96 -6.00 -19.70 16.33
N ASP A 97 -7.26 -19.26 16.25
CA ASP A 97 -8.07 -18.79 17.40
C ASP A 97 -7.31 -17.89 18.40
N GLY A 98 -6.47 -16.97 17.89
CA GLY A 98 -5.68 -16.04 18.71
C GLY A 98 -4.45 -16.66 19.42
N HIS A 99 -4.09 -17.90 19.11
CA HIS A 99 -2.93 -18.60 19.67
C HIS A 99 -1.89 -18.88 18.59
N ILE A 100 -0.60 -18.83 18.97
CA ILE A 100 0.50 -19.33 18.15
C ILE A 100 0.54 -20.85 18.33
N VAL A 101 0.16 -21.56 17.27
CA VAL A 101 0.17 -23.03 17.21
C VAL A 101 1.58 -23.53 16.95
N TYR A 102 2.31 -22.82 16.10
CA TYR A 102 3.69 -23.11 15.75
C TYR A 102 4.41 -21.84 15.31
N GLN A 103 5.68 -21.70 15.69
CA GLN A 103 6.57 -20.63 15.22
C GLN A 103 7.99 -21.17 15.08
N GLY A 104 8.56 -21.11 13.88
CA GLY A 104 9.96 -21.48 13.65
C GLY A 104 10.18 -22.13 12.29
N PRO A 105 11.28 -22.89 12.12
CA PRO A 105 11.70 -23.36 10.81
C PRO A 105 10.64 -24.22 10.12
N ARG A 106 10.49 -24.03 8.82
CA ARG A 106 9.53 -24.77 7.99
C ARG A 106 9.74 -26.29 8.08
N GLU A 107 10.97 -26.75 8.23
CA GLU A 107 11.36 -28.16 8.21
C GLU A 107 10.77 -28.95 9.39
N HIS A 108 10.63 -28.32 10.56
CA HIS A 108 10.18 -28.97 11.79
C HIS A 108 8.65 -28.92 12.00
N VAL A 109 7.91 -28.22 11.14
CA VAL A 109 6.46 -28.06 11.34
C VAL A 109 5.71 -29.38 11.20
N LEU A 110 6.10 -30.22 10.22
CA LEU A 110 5.46 -31.53 10.02
C LEU A 110 5.77 -32.48 11.18
N GLU A 111 7.02 -32.48 11.65
CA GLU A 111 7.45 -33.25 12.82
C GLU A 111 6.61 -32.90 14.06
N PHE A 112 6.36 -31.61 14.30
CA PHE A 112 5.51 -31.15 15.40
C PHE A 112 4.09 -31.73 15.33
N PHE A 113 3.46 -31.70 14.15
CA PHE A 113 2.12 -32.26 13.99
C PHE A 113 2.10 -33.80 14.07
N GLU A 114 3.14 -34.48 13.57
CA GLU A 114 3.28 -35.93 13.69
C GLU A 114 3.40 -36.37 15.15
N LEU A 115 4.16 -35.63 15.97
CA LEU A 115 4.22 -35.86 17.43
C LEU A 115 2.86 -35.69 18.10
N MET A 116 2.02 -34.78 17.61
CA MET A 116 0.64 -34.61 18.06
C MET A 116 -0.33 -35.67 17.52
N GLY A 117 0.14 -36.55 16.62
CA GLY A 117 -0.65 -37.65 16.04
C GLY A 117 -1.32 -37.33 14.70
N PHE A 118 -0.96 -36.21 14.07
CA PHE A 118 -1.49 -35.77 12.78
C PHE A 118 -0.45 -35.91 11.69
N LYS A 119 -0.81 -36.52 10.56
CA LYS A 119 0.10 -36.68 9.42
C LYS A 119 -0.46 -36.00 8.18
N CYS A 120 0.39 -35.24 7.49
CA CYS A 120 0.05 -34.66 6.19
C CYS A 120 0.02 -35.77 5.12
N PRO A 121 -1.07 -35.90 4.33
CA PRO A 121 -1.12 -36.82 3.19
C PRO A 121 -0.17 -36.38 2.07
N ASP A 122 0.46 -37.33 1.37
CA ASP A 122 1.46 -37.04 0.32
C ASP A 122 0.93 -36.19 -0.85
N ARG A 123 -0.37 -36.26 -1.13
CA ARG A 123 -1.02 -35.53 -2.23
C ARG A 123 -1.50 -34.13 -1.84
N LYS A 124 -1.37 -33.74 -0.58
CA LYS A 124 -1.89 -32.47 -0.05
C LYS A 124 -0.75 -31.48 0.19
N GLY A 125 -0.99 -30.21 -0.13
CA GLY A 125 -0.06 -29.14 0.18
C GLY A 125 0.10 -28.97 1.69
N VAL A 126 1.34 -28.78 2.16
CA VAL A 126 1.62 -28.58 3.59
C VAL A 126 0.86 -27.36 4.13
N ALA A 127 0.83 -26.25 3.38
CA ALA A 127 0.11 -25.05 3.79
C ALA A 127 -1.40 -25.30 4.00
N ASP A 128 -2.04 -26.07 3.12
CA ASP A 128 -3.46 -26.43 3.25
C ASP A 128 -3.68 -27.33 4.48
N PHE A 129 -2.80 -28.31 4.68
CA PHE A 129 -2.81 -29.15 5.87
C PHE A 129 -2.72 -28.33 7.16
N LEU A 130 -1.78 -27.36 7.24
CA LEU A 130 -1.58 -26.54 8.43
C LEU A 130 -2.81 -25.69 8.79
N GLN A 131 -3.56 -25.22 7.78
CA GLN A 131 -4.80 -24.49 8.02
C GLN A 131 -5.92 -25.41 8.50
N GLU A 132 -6.04 -26.60 7.90
CA GLU A 132 -7.15 -27.51 8.18
C GLU A 132 -6.96 -28.36 9.44
N VAL A 133 -5.72 -28.67 9.84
CA VAL A 133 -5.44 -29.51 11.03
C VAL A 133 -5.91 -28.86 12.34
N THR A 134 -6.05 -27.53 12.34
CA THR A 134 -6.61 -26.79 13.49
C THR A 134 -8.13 -26.66 13.45
N SER A 135 -8.77 -26.94 12.30
CA SER A 135 -10.22 -26.87 12.11
C SER A 135 -10.93 -28.09 12.71
N ARG A 136 -11.98 -27.86 13.51
CA ARG A 136 -12.79 -28.93 14.12
C ARG A 136 -13.42 -29.88 13.09
N LYS A 137 -13.73 -29.38 11.90
CA LYS A 137 -14.36 -30.16 10.83
C LYS A 137 -13.36 -31.07 10.12
N ASP A 138 -12.14 -30.56 9.93
CA ASP A 138 -11.14 -31.13 9.01
C ASP A 138 -9.96 -31.76 9.75
N GLN A 139 -9.87 -31.64 11.08
CA GLN A 139 -8.88 -32.33 11.89
C GLN A 139 -8.99 -33.88 11.86
N PRO A 140 -10.19 -34.53 11.81
CA PRO A 140 -10.28 -35.99 11.86
C PRO A 140 -9.61 -36.72 10.69
N GLN A 141 -9.60 -36.14 9.49
CA GLN A 141 -9.02 -36.74 8.27
C GLN A 141 -7.49 -36.87 8.32
N TYR A 142 -6.83 -36.16 9.24
CA TYR A 142 -5.37 -36.18 9.39
C TYR A 142 -4.87 -37.07 10.52
N TRP A 143 -5.80 -37.68 11.27
CA TRP A 143 -5.44 -38.54 12.39
C TRP A 143 -4.74 -39.81 11.91
N ALA A 144 -3.47 -39.98 12.28
CA ALA A 144 -2.63 -41.09 11.81
C ALA A 144 -2.29 -42.12 12.92
N ARG A 145 -2.76 -41.88 14.14
CA ARG A 145 -2.51 -42.76 15.29
C ARG A 145 -3.46 -43.95 15.30
N ASN A 146 -2.91 -45.14 15.07
CA ASN A 146 -3.64 -46.41 15.10
C ASN A 146 -3.90 -46.93 16.53
N ASP A 147 -3.17 -46.41 17.51
CA ASP A 147 -3.23 -46.83 18.92
C ASP A 147 -4.38 -46.18 19.70
N ARG A 148 -4.94 -45.06 19.22
CA ARG A 148 -5.97 -44.28 19.90
C ARG A 148 -7.07 -43.86 18.94
N ARG A 149 -8.32 -43.86 19.43
CA ARG A 149 -9.44 -43.25 18.71
C ARG A 149 -9.24 -41.74 18.63
N TYR A 150 -9.60 -41.17 17.50
CA TYR A 150 -9.58 -39.73 17.30
C TYR A 150 -10.45 -39.02 18.35
N GLN A 151 -9.88 -37.98 18.95
CA GLN A 151 -10.58 -36.99 19.74
C GLN A 151 -10.13 -35.61 19.27
N TYR A 152 -11.07 -34.67 19.22
CA TYR A 152 -10.74 -33.30 18.83
C TYR A 152 -9.74 -32.68 19.81
N VAL A 153 -8.59 -32.26 19.27
CA VAL A 153 -7.52 -31.56 19.98
C VAL A 153 -7.77 -30.06 19.81
N PRO A 154 -8.12 -29.33 20.89
CA PRO A 154 -8.35 -27.89 20.81
C PRO A 154 -7.04 -27.13 20.53
N VAL A 155 -7.15 -25.98 19.87
CA VAL A 155 -6.02 -25.11 19.51
C VAL A 155 -5.09 -24.79 20.69
N LYS A 156 -5.66 -24.62 21.89
CA LYS A 156 -4.90 -24.38 23.13
C LYS A 156 -3.96 -25.53 23.49
N GLU A 157 -4.32 -26.77 23.18
CA GLU A 157 -3.46 -27.93 23.43
C GLU A 157 -2.27 -27.94 22.46
N PHE A 158 -2.48 -27.61 21.18
CA PHE A 158 -1.36 -27.43 20.26
C PHE A 158 -0.41 -26.33 20.73
N ALA A 159 -0.94 -25.17 21.15
CA ALA A 159 -0.11 -24.08 21.65
C ALA A 159 0.72 -24.48 22.89
N ARG A 160 0.15 -25.26 23.81
CA ARG A 160 0.89 -25.82 24.96
C ARG A 160 1.92 -26.86 24.53
N ALA A 161 1.57 -27.73 23.58
CA ALA A 161 2.49 -28.73 23.05
C ALA A 161 3.68 -28.06 22.35
N PHE A 162 3.45 -26.95 21.64
CA PHE A 162 4.51 -26.19 21.00
C PHE A 162 5.49 -25.60 22.02
N GLN A 163 5.02 -25.10 23.16
CA GLN A 163 5.91 -24.65 24.26
C GLN A 163 6.80 -25.77 24.80
N ALA A 164 6.32 -27.02 24.77
CA ALA A 164 7.10 -28.20 25.17
C ALA A 164 7.96 -28.77 24.03
N PHE A 165 7.70 -28.42 22.77
CA PHE A 165 8.45 -28.86 21.60
C PHE A 165 9.83 -28.19 21.56
N HIS A 166 10.85 -28.88 21.05
CA HIS A 166 12.24 -28.42 21.11
C HIS A 166 12.43 -27.04 20.43
N VAL A 167 11.74 -26.78 19.32
CA VAL A 167 11.74 -25.47 18.64
C VAL A 167 11.16 -24.38 19.54
N GLY A 168 10.02 -24.64 20.19
CA GLY A 168 9.39 -23.68 21.10
C GLY A 168 10.22 -23.42 22.36
N GLN A 169 10.86 -24.46 22.91
CA GLN A 169 11.80 -24.31 24.03
C GLN A 169 13.04 -23.49 23.64
N SER A 170 13.62 -23.75 22.46
CA SER A 170 14.76 -22.99 21.95
C SER A 170 14.41 -21.52 21.73
N LEU A 171 13.26 -21.25 21.12
CA LEU A 171 12.74 -19.89 20.91
C LEU A 171 12.50 -19.18 22.25
N ALA A 172 11.88 -19.85 23.22
CA ALA A 172 11.67 -19.29 24.56
C ALA A 172 13.00 -18.99 25.27
N ALA A 173 14.00 -19.88 25.12
CA ALA A 173 15.33 -19.66 25.68
C ALA A 173 16.04 -18.48 25.02
N GLU A 174 15.93 -18.32 23.70
CA GLU A 174 16.48 -17.18 22.96
C GLU A 174 15.82 -15.86 23.37
N LEU A 175 14.49 -15.82 23.41
CA LEU A 175 13.73 -14.63 23.84
C LEU A 175 13.96 -14.26 25.32
N SER A 176 14.32 -15.22 26.16
CA SER A 176 14.65 -14.98 27.57
C SER A 176 16.00 -14.29 27.77
N ARG A 177 16.90 -14.36 26.77
CA ARG A 177 18.20 -13.69 26.85
C ARG A 177 17.99 -12.19 26.67
N PRO A 178 18.37 -11.35 27.65
CA PRO A 178 18.21 -9.91 27.52
C PRO A 178 19.05 -9.40 26.35
N PHE A 179 18.43 -8.66 25.45
CA PHE A 179 19.11 -8.09 24.30
C PHE A 179 20.06 -6.97 24.73
N ASP A 180 21.36 -7.19 24.55
CA ASP A 180 22.40 -6.19 24.82
C ASP A 180 22.46 -5.16 23.69
N ARG A 181 21.97 -3.95 23.97
CA ARG A 181 21.94 -2.84 23.02
C ARG A 181 23.34 -2.41 22.56
N SER A 182 24.39 -2.69 23.34
CA SER A 182 25.76 -2.30 23.00
C SER A 182 26.35 -3.08 21.82
N GLN A 183 25.83 -4.28 21.54
CA GLN A 183 26.24 -5.12 20.41
C GLN A 183 25.53 -4.74 19.11
N CYS A 184 24.54 -3.85 19.17
CA CYS A 184 23.78 -3.44 18.01
C CYS A 184 24.56 -2.40 17.18
N HIS A 185 24.68 -2.64 15.88
CA HIS A 185 25.24 -1.63 14.99
C HIS A 185 24.42 -0.32 15.08
N PRO A 186 25.04 0.87 15.21
CA PRO A 186 24.31 2.14 15.39
C PRO A 186 23.30 2.46 14.27
N ALA A 187 23.51 1.90 13.09
CA ALA A 187 22.61 2.04 11.93
C ALA A 187 21.54 0.93 11.81
N SER A 188 21.38 0.07 12.82
CA SER A 188 20.38 -1.02 12.79
C SER A 188 18.95 -0.51 12.95
N LEU A 189 18.75 0.59 13.69
CA LEU A 189 17.46 1.24 13.86
C LEU A 189 17.54 2.68 13.34
N THR A 190 16.60 3.06 12.48
CA THR A 190 16.48 4.45 12.07
C THR A 190 15.97 5.29 13.24
N THR A 191 16.72 6.33 13.58
CA THR A 191 16.30 7.34 14.59
C THR A 191 15.57 8.51 13.94
N LYS A 192 15.65 8.62 12.60
CA LYS A 192 15.03 9.70 11.83
C LYS A 192 13.73 9.22 11.20
N PRO A 193 12.66 10.02 11.27
CA PRO A 193 11.37 9.66 10.67
C PRO A 193 11.40 9.69 9.14
N TYR A 194 12.37 10.37 8.51
CA TYR A 194 12.45 10.54 7.06
C TYR A 194 13.83 10.12 6.53
N GLY A 195 13.86 9.51 5.34
CA GLY A 195 15.07 9.02 4.69
C GLY A 195 15.95 10.09 4.02
N ALA A 196 15.40 11.29 3.76
CA ALA A 196 16.10 12.39 3.10
C ALA A 196 15.95 13.71 3.87
N SER A 197 16.72 14.72 3.49
CA SER A 197 16.59 16.05 4.09
C SER A 197 15.26 16.70 3.73
N LYS A 198 14.75 17.56 4.63
CA LYS A 198 13.47 18.27 4.42
C LYS A 198 13.43 19.06 3.11
N MET A 199 14.57 19.60 2.67
CA MET A 199 14.66 20.37 1.44
C MET A 199 14.65 19.48 0.20
N GLU A 200 15.31 18.33 0.24
CA GLU A 200 15.25 17.34 -0.85
C GLU A 200 13.84 16.78 -1.02
N LEU A 201 13.14 16.50 0.09
CA LEU A 201 11.74 16.06 0.05
C LEU A 201 10.83 17.13 -0.57
N LEU A 202 11.00 18.40 -0.17
CA LEU A 202 10.25 19.51 -0.76
C LEU A 202 10.51 19.61 -2.26
N ARG A 203 11.78 19.55 -2.68
CA ARG A 203 12.17 19.60 -4.10
C ARG A 203 11.56 18.44 -4.88
N ALA A 204 11.63 17.22 -4.36
CA ALA A 204 11.02 16.04 -4.99
C ALA A 204 9.50 16.19 -5.12
N CYS A 205 8.82 16.74 -4.10
CA CYS A 205 7.40 17.03 -4.17
C CYS A 205 7.05 18.10 -5.23
N VAL A 206 7.88 19.14 -5.39
CA VAL A 206 7.75 20.16 -6.44
C VAL A 206 7.89 19.53 -7.83
N GLU A 207 8.96 18.76 -8.05
CA GLU A 207 9.24 18.11 -9.33
C GLU A 207 8.12 17.13 -9.71
N ARG A 208 7.59 16.38 -8.73
CA ARG A 208 6.45 15.48 -8.91
C ARG A 208 5.18 16.23 -9.30
N GLU A 209 4.81 17.29 -8.57
CA GLU A 209 3.58 18.04 -8.87
C GLU A 209 3.69 18.74 -10.24
N TRP A 210 4.84 19.31 -10.56
CA TRP A 210 5.10 19.90 -11.88
C TRP A 210 4.96 18.88 -13.02
N LEU A 211 5.51 17.67 -12.84
CA LEU A 211 5.38 16.59 -13.81
C LEU A 211 3.92 16.16 -13.99
N LEU A 212 3.17 16.03 -12.89
CA LEU A 212 1.74 15.69 -12.93
C LEU A 212 0.92 16.77 -13.64
N MET A 213 1.19 18.05 -13.37
CA MET A 213 0.54 19.17 -14.05
C MET A 213 0.83 19.17 -15.55
N LYS A 214 2.09 18.91 -15.95
CA LYS A 214 2.47 18.79 -17.36
C LYS A 214 1.77 17.63 -18.06
N ARG A 215 1.66 16.47 -17.40
CA ARG A 215 0.97 15.29 -17.95
C ARG A 215 -0.54 15.50 -18.07
N ASN A 216 -1.14 16.23 -17.13
CA ASN A 216 -2.57 16.59 -17.15
C ASN A 216 -2.84 17.96 -17.81
N MET A 217 -1.95 18.44 -18.67
CA MET A 217 -2.09 19.75 -19.33
C MET A 217 -3.39 19.89 -20.14
N PHE A 218 -3.95 18.78 -20.61
CA PHE A 218 -5.24 18.76 -21.29
C PHE A 218 -6.37 19.37 -20.44
N VAL A 219 -6.45 19.04 -19.15
CA VAL A 219 -7.49 19.55 -18.24
C VAL A 219 -7.37 21.07 -18.09
N TYR A 220 -6.14 21.58 -17.93
CA TYR A 220 -5.89 23.01 -17.81
C TYR A 220 -6.22 23.78 -19.09
N ARG A 221 -5.86 23.23 -20.26
CA ARG A 221 -6.22 23.83 -21.56
C ARG A 221 -7.73 23.86 -21.78
N PHE A 222 -8.42 22.77 -21.45
CA PHE A 222 -9.87 22.68 -21.57
C PHE A 222 -10.56 23.71 -20.66
N ARG A 223 -10.09 23.87 -19.42
CA ARG A 223 -10.60 24.90 -18.51
C ARG A 223 -10.37 26.32 -19.00
N ALA A 224 -9.16 26.64 -19.48
CA ALA A 224 -8.88 27.95 -20.06
C ALA A 224 -9.82 28.25 -21.24
N PHE A 225 -10.11 27.25 -22.08
CA PHE A 225 -11.08 27.40 -23.15
C PHE A 225 -12.53 27.57 -22.64
N GLN A 226 -12.94 26.79 -21.64
CA GLN A 226 -14.26 26.92 -21.01
C GLN A 226 -14.44 28.33 -20.40
N LEU A 227 -13.43 28.83 -19.69
CA LEU A 227 -13.42 30.18 -19.13
C LEU A 227 -13.49 31.24 -20.22
N LEU A 228 -12.74 31.11 -21.31
CA LEU A 228 -12.80 32.04 -22.45
C LEU A 228 -14.23 32.13 -23.01
N VAL A 229 -14.89 30.99 -23.21
CA VAL A 229 -16.28 30.93 -23.71
C VAL A 229 -17.24 31.59 -22.72
N MET A 230 -17.15 31.25 -21.44
CA MET A 230 -18.00 31.84 -20.40
C MET A 230 -17.80 33.35 -20.29
N THR A 231 -16.56 33.82 -20.27
CA THR A 231 -16.23 35.26 -20.24
C THR A 231 -16.75 35.97 -21.48
N THR A 232 -16.71 35.35 -22.65
CA THR A 232 -17.27 35.93 -23.89
C THR A 232 -18.81 36.05 -23.81
N ILE A 233 -19.49 35.07 -23.23
CA ILE A 233 -20.94 35.13 -23.01
C ILE A 233 -21.29 36.25 -22.02
N VAL A 234 -20.56 36.36 -20.91
CA VAL A 234 -20.77 37.44 -19.92
C VAL A 234 -20.50 38.81 -20.53
N MET A 235 -19.39 38.94 -21.26
CA MET A 235 -19.01 40.17 -21.95
C MET A 235 -20.12 40.62 -22.91
N THR A 236 -20.71 39.70 -23.68
CA THR A 236 -21.78 40.02 -24.63
C THR A 236 -23.12 40.35 -23.94
N LEU A 237 -23.45 39.68 -22.84
CA LEU A 237 -24.67 39.96 -22.05
C LEU A 237 -24.63 41.34 -21.36
N PHE A 238 -23.48 41.72 -20.83
CA PHE A 238 -23.28 43.00 -20.15
C PHE A 238 -22.57 44.03 -21.03
N LEU A 239 -22.55 43.83 -22.35
CA LEU A 239 -21.89 44.74 -23.30
C LEU A 239 -22.63 46.07 -23.33
N ARG A 240 -22.19 47.03 -22.51
CA ARG A 240 -22.66 48.41 -22.56
C ARG A 240 -21.45 49.34 -22.57
N THR A 241 -21.32 50.12 -23.65
CA THR A 241 -20.25 51.10 -23.84
C THR A 241 -20.37 52.33 -22.93
N ASN A 242 -21.54 52.60 -22.35
CA ASN A 242 -21.76 53.61 -21.31
C ASN A 242 -22.80 53.14 -20.30
N MET A 243 -22.41 53.01 -19.04
CA MET A 243 -23.33 52.83 -17.91
C MET A 243 -23.72 54.22 -17.40
N HIS A 244 -24.97 54.61 -17.58
CA HIS A 244 -25.49 55.86 -16.98
C HIS A 244 -25.71 55.61 -15.49
N HIS A 245 -25.43 56.60 -14.63
CA HIS A 245 -25.52 56.45 -13.17
C HIS A 245 -26.81 57.04 -12.57
N ASP A 246 -27.73 57.49 -13.42
CA ASP A 246 -28.82 58.37 -13.02
C ASP A 246 -30.09 57.62 -12.61
N LYS A 247 -30.22 56.32 -12.93
CA LYS A 247 -31.43 55.52 -12.67
C LYS A 247 -31.15 54.30 -11.82
N VAL A 248 -32.10 53.96 -10.94
CA VAL A 248 -32.06 52.74 -10.11
C VAL A 248 -31.85 51.46 -10.94
N ASN A 249 -32.41 51.41 -12.16
CA ASN A 249 -32.24 50.28 -13.07
C ASN A 249 -30.79 50.05 -13.50
N ASP A 250 -29.97 51.11 -13.62
CA ASP A 250 -28.56 50.96 -13.98
C ASP A 250 -27.74 50.38 -12.81
N GLY A 251 -28.11 50.72 -11.58
CA GLY A 251 -27.57 50.09 -10.37
C GLY A 251 -27.89 48.60 -10.28
N ILE A 252 -29.09 48.18 -10.67
CA ILE A 252 -29.49 46.76 -10.72
C ILE A 252 -28.64 45.98 -11.73
N VAL A 253 -28.38 46.56 -12.92
CA VAL A 253 -27.55 45.92 -13.95
C VAL A 253 -26.09 45.78 -13.48
N PHE A 254 -25.54 46.80 -12.83
CA PHE A 254 -24.18 46.75 -12.27
C PHE A 254 -24.04 45.69 -11.16
N MET A 255 -24.98 45.67 -10.21
CA MET A 255 -25.00 44.65 -9.15
C MET A 255 -25.22 43.25 -9.71
N GLY A 256 -26.04 43.10 -10.76
CA GLY A 256 -26.24 41.84 -11.47
C GLY A 256 -24.98 41.34 -12.17
N ALA A 257 -24.19 42.24 -12.77
CA ALA A 257 -22.91 41.90 -13.40
C ALA A 257 -21.88 41.41 -12.36
N LEU A 258 -21.75 42.14 -11.24
CA LEU A 258 -20.86 41.75 -10.13
C LEU A 258 -21.27 40.42 -9.52
N PHE A 259 -22.58 40.22 -9.28
CA PHE A 259 -23.10 38.96 -8.76
C PHE A 259 -22.81 37.80 -9.71
N PHE A 260 -23.04 37.98 -11.02
CA PHE A 260 -22.76 36.94 -11.99
C PHE A 260 -21.27 36.60 -12.06
N ALA A 261 -20.39 37.61 -12.03
CA ALA A 261 -18.94 37.39 -12.01
C ALA A 261 -18.48 36.59 -10.79
N LEU A 262 -18.99 36.92 -9.60
CA LEU A 262 -18.70 36.19 -8.36
C LEU A 262 -19.19 34.74 -8.42
N VAL A 263 -20.42 34.53 -8.88
CA VAL A 263 -21.01 33.19 -8.99
C VAL A 263 -20.25 32.34 -10.01
N ALA A 264 -19.92 32.90 -11.19
CA ALA A 264 -19.17 32.20 -12.22
C ALA A 264 -17.77 31.78 -11.71
N HIS A 265 -17.07 32.65 -10.98
CA HIS A 265 -15.78 32.33 -10.37
C HIS A 265 -15.90 31.22 -9.31
N MET A 266 -16.93 31.27 -8.47
CA MET A 266 -17.19 30.25 -7.45
C MET A 266 -17.42 28.87 -8.08
N PHE A 267 -18.24 28.78 -9.13
CA PHE A 267 -18.51 27.51 -9.82
C PHE A 267 -17.27 26.92 -10.51
N ASN A 268 -16.38 27.76 -11.04
CA ASN A 268 -15.12 27.27 -11.61
C ASN A 268 -14.26 26.55 -10.56
N GLY A 269 -14.18 27.12 -9.34
CA GLY A 269 -13.44 26.56 -8.22
C GLY A 269 -13.95 25.18 -7.74
N PHE A 270 -15.23 24.86 -7.92
CA PHE A 270 -15.78 23.55 -7.53
C PHE A 270 -15.14 22.37 -8.27
N SER A 271 -14.73 22.57 -9.53
CA SER A 271 -14.10 21.51 -10.33
C SER A 271 -12.71 21.11 -9.80
N GLU A 272 -12.01 22.01 -9.11
CA GLU A 272 -10.72 21.74 -8.45
C GLU A 272 -10.86 20.84 -7.23
N LEU A 273 -11.99 20.95 -6.53
CA LEU A 273 -12.26 20.15 -5.34
C LEU A 273 -12.34 18.66 -5.68
N ALA A 274 -13.03 18.30 -6.77
CA ALA A 274 -13.11 16.92 -7.23
C ALA A 274 -11.71 16.33 -7.54
N MET A 275 -10.84 17.11 -8.20
CA MET A 275 -9.47 16.70 -8.51
C MET A 275 -8.60 16.56 -7.26
N ALA A 276 -8.80 17.41 -6.25
CA ALA A 276 -8.12 17.30 -4.96
C ALA A 276 -8.52 16.02 -4.22
N THR A 277 -9.82 15.68 -4.20
CA THR A 277 -10.35 14.48 -3.54
C THR A 277 -9.74 13.20 -4.09
N ILE A 278 -9.55 13.10 -5.41
CA ILE A 278 -8.93 11.92 -6.05
C ILE A 278 -7.49 11.70 -5.59
N LYS A 279 -6.75 12.77 -5.24
CA LYS A 279 -5.35 12.67 -4.78
C LYS A 279 -5.22 12.27 -3.30
N LEU A 280 -6.28 12.46 -2.49
CA LEU A 280 -6.22 12.27 -1.03
C LEU A 280 -5.82 10.85 -0.58
N PRO A 281 -6.35 9.76 -1.17
CA PRO A 281 -5.96 8.42 -0.73
C PRO A 281 -4.46 8.15 -0.88
N VAL A 282 -3.86 8.62 -1.99
CA VAL A 282 -2.41 8.49 -2.23
C VAL A 282 -1.62 9.34 -1.24
N PHE A 283 -2.09 10.56 -0.97
CA PHE A 283 -1.47 11.44 0.02
C PHE A 283 -1.47 10.81 1.42
N PHE A 284 -2.61 10.30 1.89
CA PHE A 284 -2.72 9.68 3.21
C PHE A 284 -1.83 8.44 3.31
N LYS A 285 -1.86 7.57 2.28
CA LYS A 285 -0.96 6.42 2.20
C LYS A 285 0.50 6.84 2.39
N GLN A 286 1.01 7.74 1.53
CA GLN A 286 2.43 8.13 1.55
C GLN A 286 2.83 8.90 2.81
N ARG A 287 1.91 9.70 3.38
CA ARG A 287 2.14 10.38 4.66
C ARG A 287 2.27 9.38 5.81
N ASP A 288 1.39 8.39 5.86
CA ASP A 288 1.34 7.41 6.95
C ASP A 288 2.55 6.45 6.90
N TYR A 289 3.08 6.17 5.70
CA TYR A 289 4.38 5.50 5.50
C TYR A 289 5.60 6.44 5.64
N LEU A 290 5.42 7.68 6.08
CA LEU A 290 6.49 8.65 6.35
C LEU A 290 7.40 8.94 5.13
N PHE A 291 6.85 8.95 3.91
CA PHE A 291 7.63 9.29 2.71
C PHE A 291 8.01 10.77 2.68
N PHE A 292 7.06 11.63 3.09
CA PHE A 292 7.28 13.06 3.21
C PHE A 292 6.37 13.65 4.29
N PRO A 293 6.75 14.78 4.91
CA PRO A 293 5.87 15.51 5.81
C PRO A 293 4.74 16.20 5.03
N ALA A 294 3.57 16.35 5.65
CA ALA A 294 2.38 16.92 5.00
C ALA A 294 2.62 18.32 4.38
N TRP A 295 3.43 19.17 5.02
CA TRP A 295 3.76 20.50 4.50
C TRP A 295 4.57 20.46 3.19
N ALA A 296 5.43 19.45 3.02
CA ALA A 296 6.26 19.31 1.80
C ALA A 296 5.40 18.96 0.58
N TYR A 297 4.24 18.34 0.78
CA TYR A 297 3.23 18.12 -0.25
C TYR A 297 2.35 19.36 -0.46
N ALA A 298 1.86 19.97 0.63
CA ALA A 298 0.87 21.05 0.55
C ALA A 298 1.42 22.34 -0.07
N ILE A 299 2.66 22.72 0.27
CA ILE A 299 3.27 23.97 -0.20
C ILE A 299 3.41 23.99 -1.73
N PRO A 300 4.02 22.97 -2.40
CA PRO A 300 4.13 22.95 -3.85
C PRO A 300 2.79 22.93 -4.56
N THR A 301 1.81 22.15 -4.06
CA THR A 301 0.48 22.07 -4.68
C THR A 301 -0.24 23.43 -4.66
N TRP A 302 -0.03 24.25 -3.63
CA TRP A 302 -0.58 25.60 -3.57
C TRP A 302 0.20 26.57 -4.45
N ILE A 303 1.53 26.65 -4.29
CA ILE A 303 2.38 27.62 -5.00
C ILE A 303 2.30 27.46 -6.51
N LEU A 304 2.36 26.22 -7.02
CA LEU A 304 2.33 25.96 -8.46
C LEU A 304 0.98 26.29 -9.12
N LYS A 305 -0.10 26.35 -8.33
CA LYS A 305 -1.43 26.72 -8.82
C LYS A 305 -1.63 28.24 -8.91
N ILE A 306 -0.93 29.04 -8.10
CA ILE A 306 -1.08 30.51 -8.10
C ILE A 306 -0.94 31.11 -9.51
N PRO A 307 0.14 30.82 -10.29
CA PRO A 307 0.26 31.39 -11.63
C PRO A 307 -0.86 30.99 -12.57
N ILE A 308 -1.38 29.76 -12.44
CA ILE A 308 -2.49 29.27 -13.26
C ILE A 308 -3.77 30.00 -12.89
N SER A 309 -4.06 30.13 -11.60
CA SER A 309 -5.22 30.88 -11.10
C SER A 309 -5.15 32.38 -11.37
N CYS A 310 -3.98 32.94 -11.67
CA CYS A 310 -3.87 34.32 -12.15
C CYS A 310 -4.14 34.47 -13.66
N VAL A 311 -3.97 33.40 -14.43
CA VAL A 311 -4.28 33.37 -15.87
C VAL A 311 -5.75 33.03 -16.11
N GLU A 312 -6.32 32.16 -15.27
CA GLU A 312 -7.75 31.84 -15.21
C GLU A 312 -8.59 33.00 -14.66
#